data_AF-A0A1Q5LP66-F1
#
_entry.id   AF-A0A1Q5LP66-F1
#
_cell.length_a   1.000
_cell.length_b   1.000
_cell.length_c   1.000
_cell.angle_alpha   90.00
_cell.angle_beta   90.00
_cell.angle_gamma   90.00
#
_symmetry.space_group_name_H-M   'P 1'
#
loop_
_entity.id
_entity.type
_entity.pdbx_description
1 polymer ?
#
loop_
_entity_poly.entity_id
_entity_poly.type
_entity_poly.pdbx_seq_one_letter_code
_entity_poly.pdbx_strand_id
1 'polypeptide(L)'
;MKQNELNRLTTEVTQLRQALDSRAVIDQAQGMVMALTPCPAEQAWQALVETSQHGNTKLRDVAAALVATAHGRPLPPRLRAPFTRALHRARADVPGPAACSRPHTG
;
A
#
# COMPACT_ATOMS: atom_id res chain seq x y z
N MET A 1 -19.50 16.44 -31.79
CA MET A 1 -20.04 16.08 -30.45
C MET A 1 -19.75 14.64 -30.03
N LYS A 2 -20.00 13.60 -30.85
CA LYS A 2 -19.76 12.18 -30.49
C LYS A 2 -18.31 11.84 -30.04
N GLN A 3 -17.29 12.52 -30.58
CA GLN A 3 -15.90 12.27 -30.22
C GLN A 3 -15.53 12.70 -28.79
N ASN A 4 -16.17 13.75 -28.27
CA ASN A 4 -15.88 14.25 -26.91
C ASN A 4 -16.45 13.31 -25.85
N GLU A 5 -17.63 12.72 -26.11
CA GLU A 5 -18.26 11.77 -25.20
C GLU A 5 -17.49 10.44 -25.13
N LEU A 6 -17.02 9.93 -26.28
CA LEU A 6 -16.16 8.74 -26.32
C LEU A 6 -14.83 8.96 -25.59
N ASN A 7 -14.21 10.12 -25.76
CA ASN A 7 -12.96 10.45 -25.07
C ASN A 7 -13.18 10.57 -23.54
N ARG A 8 -14.29 11.15 -23.11
CA ARG A 8 -14.65 11.28 -21.69
C ARG A 8 -14.88 9.91 -21.06
N LEU A 9 -15.72 9.07 -21.67
CA LEU A 9 -16.00 7.72 -21.18
C LEU A 9 -14.73 6.86 -21.12
N THR A 10 -13.86 6.97 -22.13
CA THR A 10 -12.57 6.25 -22.14
C THR A 10 -11.65 6.71 -21.01
N THR A 11 -11.63 8.01 -20.73
CA THR A 11 -10.85 8.58 -19.62
C THR A 11 -11.39 8.11 -18.28
N GLU A 12 -12.71 8.14 -18.07
CA GLU A 12 -13.37 7.65 -16.85
C GLU A 12 -13.09 6.16 -16.62
N VAL A 13 -13.24 5.32 -17.65
CA VAL A 13 -12.92 3.88 -17.56
C VAL A 13 -11.44 3.66 -17.23
N THR A 14 -10.53 4.44 -17.80
CA THR A 14 -9.09 4.33 -17.52
C THR A 14 -8.78 4.71 -16.08
N GLN A 15 -9.36 5.79 -15.57
CA GLN A 15 -9.18 6.23 -14.19
C GLN A 15 -9.72 5.21 -13.19
N LEU A 16 -10.91 4.64 -13.45
CA LEU A 16 -11.50 3.60 -12.62
C LEU A 16 -10.65 2.33 -12.62
N ARG A 17 -10.17 1.88 -13.78
CA ARG A 17 -9.26 0.72 -13.87
C ARG A 17 -7.97 0.97 -13.10
N GLN A 18 -7.36 2.15 -13.26
CA GLN A 18 -6.16 2.52 -12.50
C GLN A 18 -6.41 2.56 -10.99
N ALA A 19 -7.59 3.00 -10.55
CA ALA A 19 -7.97 2.99 -9.14
C ALA A 19 -8.11 1.55 -8.61
N LEU A 20 -8.78 0.67 -9.35
CA LEU A 20 -8.94 -0.75 -8.98
C LEU A 20 -7.60 -1.49 -8.94
N ASP A 21 -6.76 -1.32 -9.97
CA ASP A 21 -5.43 -1.94 -10.02
C ASP A 21 -4.53 -1.45 -8.89
N SER A 22 -4.63 -0.15 -8.55
CA SER A 22 -3.88 0.40 -7.43
C SER A 22 -4.31 -0.21 -6.10
N ARG A 23 -5.60 -0.50 -5.93
CA ARG A 23 -6.10 -1.10 -4.70
C ARG A 23 -5.60 -2.53 -4.52
N ALA A 24 -5.67 -3.34 -5.59
CA ALA A 24 -5.20 -4.72 -5.55
C ALA A 24 -3.70 -4.82 -5.20
N VAL A 25 -2.86 -3.96 -5.79
CA VAL A 25 -1.41 -3.94 -5.52
C VAL A 25 -1.10 -3.47 -4.10
N ILE A 26 -1.87 -2.51 -3.57
CA ILE A 26 -1.71 -2.04 -2.19
C ILE A 26 -2.12 -3.12 -1.18
N ASP A 27 -3.23 -3.81 -1.42
CA ASP A 27 -3.69 -4.90 -0.54
C ASP A 27 -2.67 -6.06 -0.52
N GLN A 28 -2.05 -6.39 -1.66
CA GLN A 28 -0.95 -7.36 -1.73
C GLN A 28 0.27 -6.92 -0.91
N ALA A 29 0.72 -5.68 -1.09
CA ALA A 29 1.83 -5.12 -0.34
C ALA A 29 1.56 -5.13 1.18
N GLN A 30 0.33 -4.83 1.59
CA GLN A 30 -0.09 -4.86 2.99
C GLN A 30 0.01 -6.28 3.56
N GLY A 31 -0.48 -7.29 2.83
CA GLY A 31 -0.33 -8.69 3.22
C GLY A 31 1.14 -9.14 3.34
N MET A 32 2.00 -8.68 2.42
CA MET A 32 3.44 -8.95 2.51
C MET A 32 4.06 -8.35 3.79
N VAL A 33 3.68 -7.11 4.15
CA VAL A 33 4.16 -6.49 5.39
C VAL A 33 3.73 -7.29 6.62
N MET A 34 2.46 -7.73 6.67
CA MET A 34 1.95 -8.57 7.76
C MET A 34 2.72 -9.90 7.88
N ALA A 35 3.15 -10.48 6.75
CA ALA A 35 3.91 -11.72 6.74
C ALA A 35 5.38 -11.52 7.17
N LEU A 36 6.01 -10.42 6.75
CA LEU A 36 7.40 -10.09 7.11
C LEU A 36 7.54 -9.65 8.57
N THR A 37 6.55 -8.91 9.04
CA THR A 37 6.47 -8.36 10.39
C THR A 37 5.09 -8.74 10.92
N PRO A 38 4.98 -9.76 11.79
CA PRO A 38 3.69 -10.19 12.34
C PRO A 38 3.01 -9.04 13.09
N CYS A 39 2.17 -8.31 12.37
CA CYS A 39 1.41 -7.17 12.86
C CYS A 39 0.00 -7.19 12.23
N PRO A 40 -1.00 -6.59 12.90
CA PRO A 40 -2.33 -6.48 12.32
C PRO A 40 -2.34 -5.60 11.07
N ALA A 41 -3.40 -5.75 10.27
CA ALA A 41 -3.54 -5.06 8.99
C ALA A 41 -3.45 -3.53 9.11
N GLU A 42 -3.93 -2.94 10.21
CA GLU A 42 -3.84 -1.49 10.44
C GLU A 42 -2.38 -1.03 10.52
N GLN A 43 -1.54 -1.70 11.30
CA GLN A 43 -0.13 -1.34 11.46
C GLN A 43 0.63 -1.55 10.15
N ALA A 44 0.31 -2.60 9.39
CA ALA A 44 0.87 -2.81 8.05
C ALA A 44 0.52 -1.67 7.08
N TRP A 45 -0.74 -1.22 7.10
CA TRP A 45 -1.18 -0.06 6.31
C TRP A 45 -0.42 1.21 6.70
N GLN A 46 -0.34 1.52 8.01
CA GLN A 46 0.39 2.67 8.50
C GLN A 46 1.87 2.62 8.10
N ALA A 47 2.50 1.45 8.15
CA ALA A 47 3.88 1.29 7.71
C ALA A 47 4.08 1.65 6.21
N LEU A 48 3.15 1.27 5.35
CA LEU A 48 3.19 1.64 3.92
C LEU A 48 2.99 3.15 3.73
N VAL A 49 2.07 3.76 4.47
CA VAL A 49 1.82 5.21 4.44
C VAL A 49 3.06 5.99 4.90
N GLU A 50 3.67 5.59 6.03
CA GLU A 50 4.90 6.21 6.52
C GLU A 50 6.05 6.07 5.51
N THR A 51 6.20 4.90 4.90
CA THR A 51 7.21 4.67 3.86
C THR A 51 6.98 5.58 2.65
N SER A 52 5.72 5.76 2.23
CA SER A 52 5.31 6.66 1.15
C SER A 52 5.65 8.11 1.44
N GLN A 53 5.30 8.61 2.63
CA GLN A 53 5.56 9.98 3.04
C GLN A 53 7.06 10.28 3.13
N HIS A 54 7.81 9.44 3.85
CA HIS A 54 9.25 9.65 4.04
C HIS A 54 10.07 9.37 2.78
N GLY A 55 9.58 8.49 1.90
CA GLY A 55 10.19 8.20 0.60
C GLY A 55 9.76 9.18 -0.50
N ASN A 56 8.92 10.18 -0.20
CA ASN A 56 8.29 11.10 -1.15
C ASN A 56 7.83 10.38 -2.44
N THR A 57 7.17 9.24 -2.27
CA THR A 57 6.78 8.34 -3.36
C THR A 57 5.31 7.98 -3.17
N LYS A 58 4.50 7.98 -4.23
CA LYS A 58 3.08 7.66 -4.12
C LYS A 58 2.89 6.25 -3.53
N LEU A 59 1.90 6.08 -2.67
CA LEU A 59 1.64 4.81 -1.98
C LEU A 59 1.54 3.60 -2.94
N ARG A 60 0.85 3.77 -4.07
CA ARG A 60 0.74 2.73 -5.12
C ARG A 60 2.11 2.33 -5.70
N ASP A 61 3.04 3.27 -5.82
CA ASP A 61 4.37 3.02 -6.37
C ASP A 61 5.26 2.35 -5.31
N VAL A 62 5.08 2.68 -4.02
CA VAL A 62 5.69 1.95 -2.89
C VAL A 62 5.20 0.51 -2.86
N ALA A 63 3.88 0.30 -2.97
CA ALA A 63 3.27 -1.02 -2.98
C ALA A 63 3.77 -1.86 -4.17
N ALA A 64 3.78 -1.28 -5.37
CA ALA A 64 4.32 -1.95 -6.56
C ALA A 64 5.81 -2.30 -6.40
N ALA A 65 6.61 -1.40 -5.81
CA ALA A 65 8.01 -1.65 -5.53
C ALA A 65 8.21 -2.77 -4.49
N LEU A 66 7.30 -2.89 -3.51
CA LEU A 66 7.35 -3.97 -2.53
C LEU A 66 6.95 -5.31 -3.14
N VAL A 67 5.84 -5.38 -3.89
CA VAL A 67 5.41 -6.59 -4.60
C VAL A 67 6.47 -7.07 -5.58
N ALA A 68 7.15 -6.14 -6.25
CA ALA A 68 8.27 -6.44 -7.13
C ALA A 68 9.43 -7.19 -6.43
N THR A 69 9.59 -7.05 -5.11
CA THR A 69 10.63 -7.78 -4.35
C THR A 69 10.35 -9.27 -4.26
N ALA A 70 9.07 -9.69 -4.25
CA ALA A 70 8.70 -11.10 -4.34
C ALA A 70 9.09 -11.72 -5.70
N HIS A 71 9.33 -10.90 -6.72
CA HIS A 71 9.82 -11.29 -8.04
C HIS A 71 11.34 -11.09 -8.19
N GLY A 72 12.08 -10.91 -7.10
CA GLY A 72 13.53 -10.75 -7.11
C GLY A 72 14.04 -9.36 -7.50
N ARG A 73 13.16 -8.35 -7.67
CA ARG A 73 13.60 -6.98 -7.92
C ARG A 73 13.91 -6.27 -6.61
N PRO A 74 15.09 -5.64 -6.44
CA PRO A 74 15.43 -4.99 -5.19
C PRO A 74 14.56 -3.75 -4.95
N LEU A 75 14.26 -3.48 -3.67
CA LEU A 75 13.55 -2.25 -3.28
C LEU A 75 14.41 -1.01 -3.64
N PRO A 76 13.84 0.05 -4.23
CA PRO A 76 14.57 1.28 -4.58
C PRO A 76 15.30 1.88 -3.36
N PRO A 77 16.53 2.40 -3.51
CA PRO A 77 17.33 2.90 -2.39
C PRO A 77 16.60 3.88 -1.47
N ARG A 78 15.83 4.81 -2.05
CA ARG A 78 15.05 5.82 -1.33
C ARG A 78 13.96 5.23 -0.43
N LEU A 79 13.48 4.03 -0.73
CA LEU A 79 12.44 3.36 0.05
C LEU A 79 13.01 2.44 1.13
N ARG A 80 14.27 2.01 1.02
CA ARG A 80 14.87 1.03 1.94
C ARG A 80 14.85 1.49 3.40
N ALA A 81 15.47 2.63 3.70
CA ALA A 81 15.56 3.12 5.08
C ALA A 81 14.18 3.49 5.68
N PRO A 82 13.31 4.24 4.96
CA PRO A 82 11.94 4.48 5.42
C PRO A 82 11.16 3.21 5.70
N PHE A 83 11.25 2.22 4.80
CA PHE A 83 10.53 0.96 4.95
C PHE A 83 11.03 0.16 6.15
N THR A 84 12.34 0.01 6.31
CA THR A 84 12.91 -0.67 7.49
C THR A 84 12.47 -0.01 8.79
N ARG A 85 12.50 1.33 8.88
CA ARG A 85 12.03 2.06 10.07
C ARG A 85 10.55 1.84 10.34
N ALA A 86 9.73 1.89 9.29
CA ALA A 86 8.28 1.66 9.40
C ALA A 86 7.98 0.23 9.89
N LEU A 87 8.71 -0.78 9.42
CA LEU A 87 8.58 -2.16 9.92
C LEU A 87 8.94 -2.29 11.40
N HIS A 88 10.02 -1.64 11.85
CA HIS A 88 10.40 -1.66 13.27
C HIS A 88 9.33 -1.05 14.16
N ARG A 89 8.74 0.09 13.74
CA ARG A 89 7.65 0.74 14.49
C ARG A 89 6.39 -0.10 14.51
N ALA A 90 5.96 -0.62 13.36
CA ALA A 90 4.76 -1.46 13.26
C ALA A 90 4.83 -2.69 14.16
N ARG A 91 6.04 -3.19 14.46
CA ARG A 91 6.27 -4.32 15.37
C ARG A 91 6.25 -3.90 16.84
N ALA A 92 6.70 -2.69 17.16
CA ALA A 92 6.65 -2.14 18.51
C ALA A 92 5.23 -1.79 18.95
N ASP A 93 4.40 -1.37 17.99
CA ASP A 93 3.02 -0.90 18.22
C ASP A 93 1.97 -2.02 18.09
N VAL A 94 2.35 -3.31 18.14
CA VAL A 94 1.38 -4.42 18.10
C VAL A 94 0.60 -4.44 19.42
N PRO A 95 -0.70 -4.08 19.44
CA PRO A 95 -1.50 -4.25 20.64
C PRO A 95 -1.64 -5.77 20.90
N GLY A 96 -1.59 -6.18 22.16
CA GLY A 96 -1.81 -7.57 22.55
C GLY A 96 -3.11 -8.15 21.96
N PRO A 97 -3.30 -9.49 21.96
CA PRO A 97 -4.32 -10.21 21.18
C PRO A 97 -5.80 -9.82 21.39
N ALA A 98 -6.10 -8.83 22.23
CA ALA A 98 -7.44 -8.32 22.51
C ALA A 98 -7.95 -7.23 21.54
N ALA A 99 -7.14 -6.73 20.59
CA ALA A 99 -7.54 -5.61 19.71
C ALA A 99 -8.36 -6.00 18.46
N CYS A 100 -8.92 -7.22 18.40
CA CYS A 100 -9.72 -7.70 17.27
C CYS A 100 -11.16 -7.14 17.22
N SER A 101 -11.52 -6.19 18.09
CA SER A 101 -12.79 -5.48 18.03
C SER A 101 -12.65 -4.17 17.24
N ARG A 102 -12.81 -4.24 15.92
CA ARG A 102 -13.15 -3.04 15.14
C ARG A 102 -14.67 -2.81 15.20
N PRO A 103 -15.17 -1.66 15.65
CA PRO A 103 -16.45 -1.16 15.19
C PRO A 103 -16.24 -0.49 13.82
N HIS A 104 -16.66 -1.15 12.74
CA HIS A 104 -17.04 -0.40 11.54
C HIS A 104 -18.39 0.27 11.82
N THR A 105 -18.44 1.59 11.80
CA THR A 105 -19.71 2.33 11.94
C THR A 105 -19.60 3.61 11.12
N GLY A 106 -20.57 3.79 10.22
CA GLY A 106 -20.88 5.05 9.54
C GLY A 106 -20.51 5.06 8.07
#